data_AF-A0A7W2M5I8-F1
#
_entry.id   AF-A0A7W2M5I8-F1
#
_cell.length_a   1.000
_cell.length_b   1.000
_cell.length_c   1.000
_cell.angle_alpha   90.00
_cell.angle_beta   90.00
_cell.angle_gamma   90.00
#
_symmetry.space_group_name_H-M   'P 1'
#
loop_
_entity.id
_entity.type
_entity.pdbx_description
1 polymer ?
#
loop_
_entity_poly.entity_id
_entity_poly.type
_entity_poly.pdbx_seq_one_letter_code
_entity_poly.pdbx_strand_id
1 'polypeptide(L)'
;MKNHLLLSLTLIVLTFSTGCSNDDSPTIDATSKPESITALRKVQLTDNLKFGETSISGVVISDPNHGNFQSDILAVQQMGATAGILLELTNAVRYEVGDEVTINLDGSTLHHVDGELRVKNLSAVNVSPTGKKLEIQPRTTDLPTLSAETQYWGPILVAIESIAFSSNPTILGGINDINDGVINAKLAVIESADFYNEQAPEKFDKIVGISRQHNDDLIIYPRTAEDLTLAVTEVKEDFEDDTSTSYDTKTLDFKTGTWMLSGGITASTSADLKNGSQSIRLRGSITNENRTGILEMEFDVENVKGIRLSHGIYPANAEVNNVNPTTVDLEISRDNGNTYEFVSMFTIDVNSDMLITEEVPVQVETGEKVRFRLVNSSTPFGNNNKPRISIDDFTFIY
;
A
#
# COMPACT_ATOMS: atom_id res chain seq x y z
N MET A 1 14.86 -64.61 62.43
CA MET A 1 16.24 -64.22 62.05
C MET A 1 16.26 -62.69 62.05
N LYS A 2 16.40 -61.98 63.18
CA LYS A 2 17.54 -61.78 64.09
C LYS A 2 18.83 -61.27 63.42
N ASN A 3 19.20 -60.05 63.84
CA ASN A 3 20.53 -59.41 63.98
C ASN A 3 20.82 -58.29 62.97
N HIS A 4 20.71 -57.01 63.36
CA HIS A 4 21.59 -56.17 64.21
C HIS A 4 22.83 -55.64 63.45
N LEU A 5 22.98 -54.31 63.31
CA LEU A 5 24.20 -53.60 63.72
C LEU A 5 24.06 -52.05 63.69
N LEU A 6 24.22 -51.46 64.90
CA LEU A 6 24.83 -50.18 65.33
C LEU A 6 24.89 -48.96 64.37
N LEU A 7 24.35 -47.77 64.67
CA LEU A 7 24.64 -46.79 65.75
C LEU A 7 26.06 -46.19 65.72
N SER A 8 26.19 -44.92 65.30
CA SER A 8 27.25 -44.01 65.76
C SER A 8 26.80 -42.55 65.65
N LEU A 9 26.67 -41.95 66.82
CA LEU A 9 26.32 -40.58 67.15
C LEU A 9 27.62 -39.75 67.18
N THR A 10 27.68 -38.63 66.45
CA THR A 10 28.66 -37.57 66.79
C THR A 10 28.00 -36.20 66.73
N LEU A 11 27.88 -35.64 67.92
CA LEU A 11 27.41 -34.31 68.28
C LEU A 11 28.57 -33.31 68.10
N ILE A 12 28.37 -32.22 67.36
CA ILE A 12 29.20 -31.01 67.48
C ILE A 12 28.27 -29.84 67.74
N VAL A 13 28.34 -29.33 68.97
CA VAL A 13 27.82 -28.04 69.40
C VAL A 13 29.00 -27.08 69.44
N LEU A 14 28.89 -25.94 68.76
CA LEU A 14 29.65 -24.74 69.10
C LEU A 14 28.73 -23.51 69.00
N THR A 15 28.52 -22.89 70.15
CA THR A 15 27.91 -21.59 70.36
C THR A 15 28.97 -20.48 70.23
N PHE A 16 28.64 -19.31 69.67
CA PHE A 16 28.54 -18.03 70.40
C PHE A 16 28.34 -16.80 69.48
N SER A 17 27.42 -15.94 69.96
CA SER A 17 27.36 -14.47 69.90
C SER A 17 27.21 -13.70 68.59
N THR A 18 26.00 -13.13 68.45
CA THR A 18 25.68 -11.72 68.15
C THR A 18 26.78 -10.81 67.60
N GLY A 19 26.55 -10.30 66.39
CA GLY A 19 27.05 -9.02 65.90
C GLY A 19 25.97 -8.39 65.03
N CYS A 20 25.23 -7.43 65.59
CA CYS A 20 24.48 -6.45 64.80
C CYS A 20 25.51 -5.64 64.01
N SER A 21 25.44 -5.67 62.68
CA SER A 21 25.99 -4.60 61.85
C SER A 21 24.86 -4.08 60.97
N ASN A 22 24.43 -2.88 61.32
CA ASN A 22 23.63 -1.92 60.58
C ASN A 22 23.03 -2.42 59.26
N ASP A 23 21.71 -2.50 59.28
CA ASP A 23 20.84 -2.44 58.13
C ASP A 23 20.99 -1.05 57.46
N ASP A 24 22.15 -0.82 56.86
CA ASP A 24 22.32 0.18 55.81
C ASP A 24 22.37 -0.61 54.50
N SER A 25 21.20 -1.10 54.07
CA SER A 25 21.02 -1.29 52.63
C SER A 25 21.15 0.11 52.02
N PRO A 26 22.23 0.43 51.27
CA PRO A 26 22.27 1.72 50.61
C PRO A 26 21.09 1.74 49.65
N THR A 27 20.11 2.59 49.94
CA THR A 27 19.14 3.03 48.94
C THR A 27 19.95 3.83 47.92
N ILE A 28 20.61 3.12 47.01
CA ILE A 28 21.16 3.77 45.83
C ILE A 28 19.94 4.12 45.00
N ASP A 29 19.49 5.36 45.17
CA ASP A 29 18.60 6.06 44.25
C ASP A 29 19.39 6.28 42.94
N ALA A 30 19.71 5.19 42.24
CA ALA A 30 20.44 5.21 40.99
C ALA A 30 19.47 5.72 39.92
N THR A 31 19.39 7.04 39.77
CA THR A 31 18.68 7.65 38.66
C THR A 31 19.31 7.19 37.34
N SER A 32 18.50 6.69 36.40
CA SER A 32 18.99 6.35 35.06
C SER A 32 19.30 7.63 34.28
N LYS A 33 20.32 7.60 33.41
CA LYS A 33 20.75 8.75 32.59
C LYS A 33 21.05 8.31 31.15
N PRO A 34 20.04 7.91 30.36
CA PRO A 34 20.26 7.56 28.97
C PRO A 34 20.74 8.78 28.16
N GLU A 35 21.67 8.56 27.25
CA GLU A 35 22.26 9.60 26.38
C GLU A 35 21.64 9.65 24.96
N SER A 36 20.72 8.73 24.66
CA SER A 36 20.05 8.63 23.35
C SER A 36 18.73 7.90 23.49
N ILE A 37 17.85 7.99 22.48
CA ILE A 37 16.60 7.21 22.45
C ILE A 37 16.93 5.70 22.42
N THR A 38 17.95 5.30 21.65
CA THR A 38 18.43 3.91 21.65
C THR A 38 18.86 3.43 23.04
N ALA A 39 19.53 4.28 23.83
CA ALA A 39 19.90 3.94 25.20
C ALA A 39 18.68 3.95 26.14
N LEU A 40 17.76 4.91 25.97
CA LEU A 40 16.52 5.02 26.74
C LEU A 40 15.68 3.75 26.63
N ARG A 41 15.56 3.17 25.44
CA ARG A 41 14.81 1.92 25.22
C ARG A 41 15.43 0.68 25.86
N LYS A 42 16.70 0.75 26.29
CA LYS A 42 17.41 -0.33 26.98
C LYS A 42 17.40 -0.16 28.51
N VAL A 43 16.76 0.90 29.01
CA VAL A 43 16.66 1.14 30.45
C VAL A 43 15.80 0.05 31.08
N GLN A 44 16.35 -0.61 32.10
CA GLN A 44 15.59 -1.56 32.90
C GLN A 44 14.56 -0.82 33.76
N LEU A 45 13.29 -1.19 33.62
CA LEU A 45 12.20 -0.57 34.36
C LEU A 45 12.15 -1.09 35.81
N THR A 46 11.87 -0.18 36.73
CA THR A 46 11.59 -0.45 38.15
C THR A 46 10.47 0.49 38.63
N ASP A 47 9.74 0.10 39.68
CA ASP A 47 8.54 0.83 40.14
C ASP A 47 8.80 2.30 40.54
N ASN A 48 10.05 2.63 40.89
CA ASN A 48 10.47 3.98 41.29
C ASN A 48 11.47 4.62 40.31
N LEU A 49 11.57 4.11 39.07
CA LEU A 49 12.50 4.65 38.08
C LEU A 49 12.19 6.14 37.81
N LYS A 50 13.17 6.98 38.12
CA LYS A 50 13.23 8.37 37.70
C LYS A 50 14.53 8.61 36.94
N PHE A 51 14.45 9.39 35.88
CA PHE A 51 15.65 9.87 35.22
C PHE A 51 16.25 11.03 36.02
N GLY A 52 17.57 11.06 36.09
CA GLY A 52 18.30 12.20 36.63
C GLY A 52 18.53 13.24 35.55
N GLU A 53 19.30 14.27 35.86
CA GLU A 53 19.70 15.30 34.89
C GLU A 53 20.38 14.66 33.66
N THR A 54 19.61 14.53 32.58
CA THR A 54 20.04 14.07 31.26
C THR A 54 19.13 14.66 30.19
N SER A 55 19.65 14.80 28.99
CA SER A 55 18.87 15.22 27.82
C SER A 55 19.23 14.37 26.62
N ILE A 56 18.24 14.09 25.79
CA ILE A 56 18.39 13.33 24.55
C ILE A 56 17.84 14.14 23.38
N SER A 57 18.27 13.81 22.17
CA SER A 57 17.74 14.41 20.94
C SER A 57 16.86 13.44 20.16
N GLY A 58 15.84 13.98 19.52
CA GLY A 58 14.96 13.25 18.62
C GLY A 58 14.37 14.18 17.56
N VAL A 59 13.75 13.61 16.54
CA VAL A 59 13.03 14.35 15.51
C VAL A 59 11.58 13.91 15.51
N VAL A 60 10.68 14.89 15.45
CA VAL A 60 9.24 14.65 15.51
C VAL A 60 8.76 13.95 14.25
N ILE A 61 8.06 12.82 14.42
CA ILE A 61 7.43 12.05 13.33
C ILE A 61 5.91 12.13 13.35
N SER A 62 5.27 12.38 14.50
CA SER A 62 3.82 12.56 14.60
C SER A 62 3.37 13.90 14.04
N ASP A 63 2.21 13.92 13.38
CA ASP A 63 1.59 15.13 12.86
C ASP A 63 0.23 15.39 13.51
N PRO A 64 0.13 16.34 14.44
CA PRO A 64 -1.15 16.70 15.03
C PRO A 64 -2.05 17.52 14.08
N ASN A 65 -1.53 18.08 12.98
CA ASN A 65 -2.30 19.01 12.15
C ASN A 65 -3.40 18.33 11.34
N HIS A 66 -3.18 17.06 10.95
CA HIS A 66 -4.13 16.25 10.19
C HIS A 66 -4.95 15.32 11.09
N GLY A 67 -4.78 15.43 12.43
CA GLY A 67 -5.67 14.85 13.41
C GLY A 67 -5.62 13.33 13.58
N ASN A 68 -4.75 12.59 12.87
CA ASN A 68 -4.62 11.14 13.04
C ASN A 68 -3.66 10.70 14.16
N PHE A 69 -3.46 11.55 15.18
CA PHE A 69 -2.58 11.26 16.31
C PHE A 69 -3.14 11.87 17.60
N GLN A 70 -2.91 11.22 18.75
CA GLN A 70 -3.39 11.73 20.03
C GLN A 70 -2.69 13.06 20.39
N SER A 71 -3.47 14.06 20.83
CA SER A 71 -2.97 15.43 21.05
C SER A 71 -1.99 15.60 22.22
N ASP A 72 -1.94 14.63 23.12
CA ASP A 72 -1.09 14.57 24.30
C ASP A 72 0.14 13.67 24.12
N ILE A 73 0.25 13.00 22.96
CA ILE A 73 1.37 12.11 22.66
C ILE A 73 2.19 12.70 21.51
N LEU A 74 3.50 12.79 21.71
CA LEU A 74 4.46 13.13 20.67
C LEU A 74 5.31 11.91 20.34
N ALA A 75 5.36 11.51 19.07
CA ALA A 75 6.28 10.49 18.61
C ALA A 75 7.57 11.14 18.08
N VAL A 76 8.71 10.72 18.62
CA VAL A 76 10.03 11.18 18.20
C VAL A 76 10.93 10.01 17.85
N GLN A 77 11.73 10.18 16.81
CA GLN A 77 12.69 9.19 16.32
C GLN A 77 14.12 9.73 16.38
N GLN A 78 15.07 8.85 16.68
CA GLN A 78 16.49 9.19 16.65
C GLN A 78 17.03 9.19 15.21
N MET A 79 17.67 10.28 14.80
CA MET A 79 18.32 10.33 13.48
C MET A 79 19.50 9.36 13.39
N GLY A 80 19.59 8.66 12.26
CA GLY A 80 20.66 7.70 11.99
C GLY A 80 20.59 6.40 12.79
N ALA A 81 19.49 6.15 13.52
CA ALA A 81 19.28 4.92 14.27
C ALA A 81 17.84 4.39 14.12
N THR A 82 17.64 3.12 14.44
CA THR A 82 16.31 2.48 14.44
C THR A 82 15.76 2.48 15.87
N ALA A 83 15.44 3.66 16.37
CA ALA A 83 14.87 3.82 17.70
C ALA A 83 13.98 5.07 17.77
N GLY A 84 12.77 4.90 18.29
CA GLY A 84 11.85 5.97 18.61
C GLY A 84 11.18 5.79 19.96
N ILE A 85 10.56 6.85 20.44
CA ILE A 85 9.88 6.87 21.74
C ILE A 85 8.63 7.76 21.69
N LEU A 86 7.62 7.38 22.45
CA LEU A 86 6.44 8.21 22.69
C LEU A 86 6.68 9.06 23.94
N LEU A 87 6.42 10.36 23.82
CA LEU A 87 6.40 11.30 24.93
C LEU A 87 4.94 11.61 25.25
N GLU A 88 4.46 11.21 26.43
CA GLU A 88 3.14 11.57 26.94
C GLU A 88 3.28 12.88 27.74
N LEU A 89 2.81 13.97 27.14
CA LEU A 89 3.07 15.32 27.61
C LEU A 89 1.90 15.80 28.48
N THR A 90 2.21 16.45 29.60
CA THR A 90 1.19 16.92 30.56
C THR A 90 0.37 18.11 30.06
N ASN A 91 0.73 18.68 28.90
CA ASN A 91 0.05 19.78 28.27
C ASN A 91 0.19 19.70 26.74
N ALA A 92 -0.80 20.22 26.02
CA ALA A 92 -0.84 20.16 24.56
C ALA A 92 0.37 20.85 23.91
N VAL A 93 0.75 20.30 22.78
CA VAL A 93 2.06 20.49 22.17
C VAL A 93 1.91 20.81 20.69
N ARG A 94 2.69 21.78 20.22
CA ARG A 94 2.65 22.28 18.84
C ARG A 94 4.02 22.10 18.20
N TYR A 95 4.46 20.85 18.03
CA TYR A 95 5.63 20.55 17.20
C TYR A 95 5.18 20.15 15.80
N GLU A 96 6.02 20.46 14.81
CA GLU A 96 5.80 20.05 13.43
C GLU A 96 6.65 18.83 13.10
N VAL A 97 6.16 18.02 12.14
CA VAL A 97 6.96 16.92 11.59
C VAL A 97 8.31 17.44 11.10
N GLY A 98 9.38 16.74 11.47
CA GLY A 98 10.75 17.08 11.13
C GLY A 98 11.43 18.04 12.10
N ASP A 99 10.75 18.58 13.10
CA ASP A 99 11.40 19.40 14.13
C ASP A 99 12.40 18.54 14.92
N GLU A 100 13.67 18.96 14.94
CA GLU A 100 14.65 18.41 15.88
C GLU A 100 14.41 19.01 17.27
N VAL A 101 14.23 18.15 18.27
CA VAL A 101 13.94 18.54 19.65
C VAL A 101 14.99 17.98 20.61
N THR A 102 15.33 18.78 21.62
CA THR A 102 16.06 18.34 22.81
C THR A 102 15.04 18.05 23.91
N ILE A 103 15.12 16.86 24.50
CA ILE A 103 14.20 16.34 25.49
C ILE A 103 14.95 16.21 26.80
N ASN A 104 14.66 17.08 27.76
CA ASN A 104 15.17 16.99 29.12
C ASN A 104 14.36 15.95 29.90
N LEU A 105 15.01 14.88 30.33
CA LEU A 105 14.36 13.79 31.05
C LEU A 105 14.36 13.97 32.56
N ASP A 106 14.97 15.02 33.11
CA ASP A 106 15.07 15.18 34.56
C ASP A 106 13.72 15.09 35.28
N GLY A 107 13.61 14.16 36.23
CA GLY A 107 12.40 13.88 37.00
C GLY A 107 11.28 13.15 36.24
N SER A 108 11.43 12.93 34.92
CA SER A 108 10.48 12.14 34.12
C SER A 108 10.61 10.65 34.42
N THR A 109 9.58 9.89 34.04
CA THR A 109 9.49 8.45 34.26
C THR A 109 9.26 7.69 32.96
N LEU A 110 9.51 6.38 32.96
CA LEU A 110 9.36 5.51 31.80
C LEU A 110 8.42 4.36 32.16
N HIS A 111 7.38 4.14 31.36
CA HIS A 111 6.36 3.12 31.65
C HIS A 111 5.99 2.35 30.39
N HIS A 112 5.58 1.09 30.57
CA HIS A 112 4.78 0.40 29.57
C HIS A 112 3.32 0.83 29.71
N VAL A 113 2.74 1.32 28.62
CA VAL A 113 1.32 1.65 28.51
C VAL A 113 0.82 0.96 27.25
N ASP A 114 -0.10 0.01 27.41
CA ASP A 114 -0.66 -0.80 26.32
C ASP A 114 0.43 -1.49 25.45
N GLY A 115 1.48 -2.01 26.09
CA GLY A 115 2.61 -2.65 25.38
C GLY A 115 3.67 -1.67 24.85
N GLU A 116 3.43 -0.37 24.86
CA GLU A 116 4.39 0.64 24.37
C GLU A 116 5.19 1.27 25.49
N LEU A 117 6.46 1.56 25.20
CA LEU A 117 7.30 2.34 26.10
C LEU A 117 6.98 3.84 25.92
N ARG A 118 6.55 4.50 27.00
CA ARG A 118 6.21 5.94 27.02
C ARG A 118 6.98 6.67 28.11
N VAL A 119 7.51 7.83 27.77
CA VAL A 119 8.04 8.80 28.75
C VAL A 119 6.86 9.59 29.31
N LYS A 120 6.74 9.64 30.64
CA LYS A 120 5.67 10.35 31.36
C LYS A 120 6.24 11.38 32.32
N ASN A 121 5.36 12.18 32.93
CA ASN A 121 5.72 13.29 33.81
C ASN A 121 6.64 14.32 33.11
N LEU A 122 6.46 14.46 31.80
CA LEU A 122 7.20 15.37 30.96
C LEU A 122 6.27 16.51 30.53
N SER A 123 6.63 17.75 30.85
CA SER A 123 5.90 18.93 30.37
C SER A 123 6.51 19.42 29.06
N ALA A 124 5.75 20.19 28.27
CA ALA A 124 6.26 20.70 27.00
C ALA A 124 7.50 21.61 27.15
N VAL A 125 7.70 22.25 28.31
CA VAL A 125 8.91 23.08 28.54
C VAL A 125 10.19 22.25 28.61
N ASN A 126 10.07 20.94 28.86
CA ASN A 126 11.20 20.01 28.85
C ASN A 126 11.51 19.48 27.44
N VAL A 127 10.71 19.84 26.43
CA VAL A 127 10.93 19.47 25.03
C VAL A 127 11.12 20.75 24.22
N SER A 128 12.38 21.07 23.92
CA SER A 128 12.76 22.33 23.29
C SER A 128 13.18 22.09 21.83
N PRO A 129 12.53 22.73 20.83
CA PRO A 129 12.99 22.70 19.45
C PRO A 129 14.40 23.30 19.34
N THR A 130 15.26 22.69 18.54
CA THR A 130 16.60 23.23 18.26
C THR A 130 16.56 24.33 17.19
N GLY A 131 15.42 24.49 16.52
CA GLY A 131 15.23 25.36 15.36
C GLY A 131 15.68 24.72 14.04
N LYS A 132 16.20 23.48 14.06
CA LYS A 132 16.47 22.72 12.84
C LYS A 132 15.25 21.92 12.42
N LYS A 133 15.07 21.82 11.11
CA LYS A 133 14.08 20.95 10.47
C LYS A 133 14.81 19.90 9.65
N LEU A 134 14.56 18.65 9.96
CA LEU A 134 15.21 17.49 9.36
C LEU A 134 14.16 16.70 8.57
N GLU A 135 14.54 16.29 7.37
CA GLU A 135 13.73 15.38 6.58
C GLU A 135 13.96 13.94 7.08
N ILE A 136 12.88 13.26 7.44
CA ILE A 136 12.92 11.87 7.87
C ILE A 136 12.45 11.01 6.70
N GLN A 137 13.37 10.22 6.15
CA GLN A 137 13.03 9.20 5.17
C GLN A 137 12.38 8.01 5.90
N PRO A 138 11.16 7.59 5.53
CA PRO A 138 10.56 6.38 6.07
C PRO A 138 11.47 5.16 5.84
N ARG A 139 11.50 4.25 6.80
CA ARG A 139 12.20 2.97 6.63
C ARG A 139 11.34 2.01 5.82
N THR A 140 11.78 1.65 4.62
CA THR A 140 11.15 0.58 3.84
C THR A 140 11.32 -0.77 4.54
N THR A 141 10.23 -1.48 4.77
CA THR A 141 10.19 -2.79 5.47
C THR A 141 8.87 -3.53 5.19
N ASP A 142 8.65 -4.68 5.81
CA ASP A 142 7.46 -5.53 5.69
C ASP A 142 6.78 -5.76 7.06
N LEU A 143 5.58 -6.32 7.07
CA LEU A 143 4.84 -6.54 8.32
C LEU A 143 5.51 -7.58 9.23
N PRO A 144 6.05 -8.72 8.75
CA PRO A 144 6.75 -9.68 9.59
C PRO A 144 7.94 -9.09 10.34
N THR A 145 8.76 -8.29 9.65
CA THR A 145 9.91 -7.62 10.26
C THR A 145 9.43 -6.65 11.34
N LEU A 146 8.39 -5.85 11.05
CA LEU A 146 7.85 -4.92 12.04
C LEU A 146 7.23 -5.64 13.24
N SER A 147 6.51 -6.73 13.04
CA SER A 147 5.92 -7.49 14.14
C SER A 147 6.99 -8.04 15.09
N ALA A 148 8.15 -8.48 14.56
CA ALA A 148 9.26 -8.95 15.39
C ALA A 148 10.01 -7.82 16.11
N GLU A 149 10.14 -6.66 15.45
CA GLU A 149 11.10 -5.63 15.83
C GLU A 149 10.48 -4.38 16.49
N THR A 150 9.19 -4.10 16.32
CA THR A 150 8.54 -2.85 16.79
C THR A 150 8.64 -2.70 18.31
N GLN A 151 8.61 -3.80 19.07
CA GLN A 151 8.85 -3.75 20.52
C GLN A 151 10.25 -3.22 20.88
N TYR A 152 11.27 -3.41 20.03
CA TYR A 152 12.64 -2.96 20.24
C TYR A 152 12.92 -1.61 19.61
N TRP A 153 12.34 -1.32 18.44
CA TRP A 153 12.51 -0.06 17.73
C TRP A 153 11.63 1.06 18.31
N GLY A 154 10.42 0.73 18.74
CA GLY A 154 9.42 1.71 19.15
C GLY A 154 8.71 2.37 17.96
N PRO A 155 8.07 3.54 18.19
CA PRO A 155 7.46 4.31 17.11
C PRO A 155 8.52 4.82 16.15
N ILE A 156 8.55 4.27 14.95
CA ILE A 156 9.40 4.77 13.86
C ILE A 156 8.55 4.99 12.61
N LEU A 157 8.99 5.89 11.74
CA LEU A 157 8.35 6.12 10.45
C LEU A 157 8.77 5.03 9.47
N VAL A 158 7.79 4.31 8.91
CA VAL A 158 7.99 3.17 8.01
C VAL A 158 7.25 3.36 6.71
N ALA A 159 7.72 2.70 5.65
CA ALA A 159 7.01 2.54 4.39
C ALA A 159 6.87 1.04 4.11
N ILE A 160 5.65 0.61 3.77
CA ILE A 160 5.30 -0.78 3.48
C ILE A 160 4.56 -0.80 2.14
N GLU A 161 4.95 -1.69 1.24
CA GLU A 161 4.46 -1.75 -0.14
C GLU A 161 3.48 -2.90 -0.35
N SER A 162 2.58 -2.74 -1.33
CA SER A 162 1.61 -3.76 -1.77
C SER A 162 0.77 -4.35 -0.63
N ILE A 163 -0.02 -3.51 0.03
CA ILE A 163 -0.79 -3.89 1.21
C ILE A 163 -2.28 -4.03 0.90
N ALA A 164 -2.83 -5.22 1.08
CA ALA A 164 -4.28 -5.45 1.06
C ALA A 164 -4.93 -4.76 2.28
N PHE A 165 -6.10 -4.18 2.06
CA PHE A 165 -6.85 -3.44 3.09
C PHE A 165 -8.26 -3.99 3.22
N SER A 166 -8.74 -4.14 4.45
CA SER A 166 -10.10 -4.55 4.75
C SER A 166 -10.70 -3.67 5.84
N SER A 167 -11.89 -3.12 5.55
CA SER A 167 -12.63 -2.22 6.45
C SER A 167 -14.11 -2.60 6.52
N ASN A 168 -14.74 -2.28 7.63
CA ASN A 168 -16.19 -2.34 7.80
C ASN A 168 -16.62 -1.27 8.82
N PRO A 169 -17.26 -0.15 8.39
CA PRO A 169 -17.78 0.17 7.05
C PRO A 169 -16.70 0.50 6.00
N THR A 170 -17.08 0.72 4.73
CA THR A 170 -16.18 0.97 3.57
C THR A 170 -15.53 2.37 3.57
N ILE A 171 -14.96 2.78 4.71
CA ILE A 171 -14.22 4.03 4.88
C ILE A 171 -12.86 3.76 5.52
N LEU A 172 -11.95 4.73 5.44
CA LEU A 172 -10.61 4.62 6.07
C LEU A 172 -10.66 4.64 7.60
N GLY A 173 -11.66 5.32 8.17
CA GLY A 173 -11.82 5.52 9.60
C GLY A 173 -11.89 4.23 10.42
N GLY A 174 -11.32 4.28 11.63
CA GLY A 174 -11.30 3.18 12.60
C GLY A 174 -9.97 2.44 12.67
N ILE A 175 -10.01 1.24 13.24
CA ILE A 175 -8.89 0.31 13.28
C ILE A 175 -9.21 -0.81 12.29
N ASN A 176 -8.56 -0.78 11.14
CA ASN A 176 -8.84 -1.63 9.99
C ASN A 176 -7.71 -2.65 9.78
N ASP A 177 -8.03 -3.75 9.09
CA ASP A 177 -7.07 -4.82 8.83
C ASP A 177 -6.21 -4.51 7.60
N ILE A 178 -4.91 -4.77 7.73
CA ILE A 178 -3.94 -4.74 6.63
C ILE A 178 -3.19 -6.05 6.54
N ASN A 179 -2.85 -6.46 5.31
CA ASN A 179 -2.16 -7.72 5.06
C ASN A 179 -1.18 -7.59 3.87
N ASP A 180 0.03 -8.08 4.02
CA ASP A 180 1.09 -8.04 3.00
C ASP A 180 1.26 -9.35 2.21
N GLY A 181 0.28 -10.25 2.32
CA GLY A 181 0.30 -11.61 1.82
C GLY A 181 0.89 -12.63 2.79
N VAL A 182 1.50 -12.19 3.91
CA VAL A 182 2.17 -13.08 4.87
C VAL A 182 1.49 -13.03 6.24
N ILE A 183 1.35 -11.84 6.83
CA ILE A 183 0.70 -11.66 8.14
C ILE A 183 -0.32 -10.52 8.14
N ASN A 184 -1.19 -10.51 9.15
CA ASN A 184 -2.11 -9.40 9.40
C ASN A 184 -1.48 -8.39 10.37
N ALA A 185 -1.79 -7.11 10.18
CA ALA A 185 -1.57 -6.02 11.11
C ALA A 185 -2.76 -5.07 11.06
N LYS A 186 -2.70 -3.94 11.77
CA LYS A 186 -3.76 -2.93 11.78
C LYS A 186 -3.30 -1.61 11.17
N LEU A 187 -4.22 -0.90 10.53
CA LEU A 187 -4.10 0.51 10.17
C LEU A 187 -5.09 1.29 11.04
N ALA A 188 -4.63 2.35 11.70
CA ALA A 188 -5.49 3.17 12.56
C ALA A 188 -5.69 4.57 11.97
N VAL A 189 -6.96 4.93 11.75
CA VAL A 189 -7.40 6.29 11.40
C VAL A 189 -8.42 6.74 12.45
N ILE A 190 -8.02 7.59 13.40
CA ILE A 190 -8.88 8.02 14.50
C ILE A 190 -9.86 9.11 14.06
N GLU A 191 -10.96 9.28 14.79
CA GLU A 191 -12.09 10.15 14.41
C GLU A 191 -11.71 11.62 14.16
N SER A 192 -10.62 12.11 14.77
CA SER A 192 -10.12 13.47 14.56
C SER A 192 -9.38 13.66 13.24
N ALA A 193 -9.08 12.60 12.48
CA ALA A 193 -8.39 12.69 11.21
C ALA A 193 -9.27 13.37 10.14
N ASP A 194 -8.71 14.31 9.39
CA ASP A 194 -9.44 15.00 8.31
C ASP A 194 -9.81 14.07 7.13
N PHE A 195 -9.12 12.94 7.01
CA PHE A 195 -9.37 11.87 6.04
C PHE A 195 -10.17 10.66 6.59
N TYR A 196 -10.76 10.76 7.79
CA TYR A 196 -11.48 9.66 8.43
C TYR A 196 -12.62 9.07 7.58
N ASN A 197 -13.37 9.92 6.87
CA ASN A 197 -14.56 9.52 6.11
C ASN A 197 -14.26 9.19 4.63
N GLU A 198 -13.00 9.20 4.22
CA GLU A 198 -12.64 8.85 2.85
C GLU A 198 -12.98 7.39 2.55
N GLN A 199 -13.32 7.10 1.29
CA GLN A 199 -13.65 5.74 0.86
C GLN A 199 -12.41 4.84 0.94
N ALA A 200 -12.60 3.65 1.50
CA ALA A 200 -11.56 2.65 1.59
C ALA A 200 -11.28 2.01 0.22
N PRO A 201 -10.00 1.87 -0.20
CA PRO A 201 -9.65 0.98 -1.30
C PRO A 201 -9.60 -0.47 -0.83
N GLU A 202 -9.56 -1.42 -1.75
CA GLU A 202 -9.25 -2.83 -1.42
C GLU A 202 -7.74 -3.07 -1.20
N LYS A 203 -6.90 -2.19 -1.75
CA LYS A 203 -5.45 -2.31 -1.70
C LYS A 203 -4.76 -0.94 -1.76
N PHE A 204 -3.69 -0.80 -0.99
CA PHE A 204 -2.72 0.28 -1.12
C PHE A 204 -1.48 -0.22 -1.86
N ASP A 205 -0.95 0.60 -2.76
CA ASP A 205 0.38 0.39 -3.34
C ASP A 205 1.46 0.61 -2.27
N LYS A 206 1.25 1.61 -1.40
CA LYS A 206 2.18 1.93 -0.32
C LYS A 206 1.47 2.59 0.84
N ILE A 207 1.83 2.17 2.05
CA ILE A 207 1.43 2.81 3.30
C ILE A 207 2.68 3.37 3.96
N VAL A 208 2.70 4.67 4.23
CA VAL A 208 3.66 5.33 5.11
C VAL A 208 2.98 5.57 6.45
N GLY A 209 3.68 5.37 7.56
CA GLY A 209 3.09 5.64 8.86
C GLY A 209 4.02 5.35 10.02
N ILE A 210 3.54 5.68 11.22
CA ILE A 210 4.27 5.43 12.46
C ILE A 210 3.91 4.03 12.95
N SER A 211 4.90 3.12 13.02
CA SER A 211 4.69 1.76 13.50
C SER A 211 4.58 1.71 15.02
N ARG A 212 3.45 1.26 15.55
CA ARG A 212 3.17 1.19 16.99
C ARG A 212 2.80 -0.21 17.40
N GLN A 213 3.13 -0.57 18.64
CA GLN A 213 2.82 -1.89 19.20
C GLN A 213 1.75 -1.71 20.27
N HIS A 214 0.53 -2.15 20.06
CA HIS A 214 -0.50 -2.13 21.09
C HIS A 214 -0.74 -3.55 21.61
N ASN A 215 -0.19 -3.86 22.79
CA ASN A 215 -0.11 -5.21 23.33
C ASN A 215 0.54 -6.17 22.31
N ASP A 216 -0.23 -7.07 21.69
CA ASP A 216 0.25 -8.01 20.68
C ASP A 216 0.03 -7.51 19.23
N ASP A 217 -0.73 -6.42 19.04
CA ASP A 217 -1.06 -5.89 17.72
C ASP A 217 -0.01 -4.90 17.21
N LEU A 218 0.48 -5.13 15.99
CA LEU A 218 1.17 -4.11 15.21
C LEU A 218 0.14 -3.18 14.58
N ILE A 219 0.26 -1.88 14.83
CA ILE A 219 -0.64 -0.85 14.30
C ILE A 219 0.17 0.22 13.58
N ILE A 220 -0.20 0.53 12.34
CA ILE A 220 0.38 1.61 11.55
C ILE A 220 -0.53 2.84 11.60
N TYR A 221 0.04 3.99 11.96
CA TYR A 221 -0.66 5.27 11.99
C TYR A 221 -0.16 6.15 10.83
N PRO A 222 -0.87 6.24 9.70
CA PRO A 222 -0.57 7.21 8.65
C PRO A 222 -0.79 8.61 9.19
N ARG A 223 0.02 9.59 8.79
CA ARG A 223 -0.12 10.96 9.32
C ARG A 223 -1.22 11.70 8.58
N THR A 224 -1.32 11.47 7.27
CA THR A 224 -2.24 12.16 6.34
C THR A 224 -2.78 11.16 5.30
N ALA A 225 -3.71 11.60 4.44
CA ALA A 225 -4.17 10.78 3.31
C ALA A 225 -3.04 10.52 2.29
N GLU A 226 -2.10 11.45 2.12
CA GLU A 226 -0.96 11.30 1.20
C GLU A 226 0.03 10.21 1.61
N ASP A 227 0.05 9.84 2.89
CA ASP A 227 0.79 8.67 3.38
C ASP A 227 0.16 7.34 2.89
N LEU A 228 -1.04 7.37 2.29
CA LEU A 228 -1.78 6.22 1.77
C LEU A 228 -1.83 6.25 0.24
N THR A 229 -0.83 5.67 -0.42
CA THR A 229 -0.81 5.56 -1.88
C THR A 229 -1.72 4.42 -2.34
N LEU A 230 -2.77 4.75 -3.09
CA LEU A 230 -3.73 3.77 -3.61
C LEU A 230 -3.08 2.87 -4.66
N ALA A 231 -3.46 1.59 -4.67
CA ALA A 231 -3.11 0.71 -5.78
C ALA A 231 -3.90 1.10 -7.03
N VAL A 232 -3.24 1.16 -8.18
CA VAL A 232 -3.92 1.22 -9.47
C VAL A 232 -4.58 -0.14 -9.69
N THR A 233 -5.91 -0.18 -9.72
CA THR A 233 -6.69 -1.40 -9.96
C THR A 233 -7.11 -1.54 -11.42
N GLU A 234 -7.30 -0.43 -12.11
CA GLU A 234 -7.61 -0.41 -13.53
C GLU A 234 -7.06 0.83 -14.25
N VAL A 235 -6.69 0.65 -15.51
CA VAL A 235 -6.32 1.73 -16.43
C VAL A 235 -7.14 1.58 -17.69
N LYS A 236 -7.87 2.64 -18.07
CA LYS A 236 -8.79 2.64 -19.21
C LYS A 236 -8.29 3.52 -20.35
N GLU A 237 -8.23 2.93 -21.54
CA GLU A 237 -8.15 3.60 -22.84
C GLU A 237 -9.55 3.81 -23.41
N ASP A 238 -9.92 5.07 -23.64
CA ASP A 238 -11.23 5.49 -24.17
C ASP A 238 -11.16 5.93 -25.65
N PHE A 239 -9.97 5.95 -26.25
CA PHE A 239 -9.71 6.31 -27.64
C PHE A 239 -10.18 7.72 -28.03
N GLU A 240 -10.22 8.68 -27.10
CA GLU A 240 -10.74 10.03 -27.33
C GLU A 240 -9.68 11.05 -27.78
N ASP A 241 -8.39 10.77 -27.55
CA ASP A 241 -7.32 11.79 -27.65
C ASP A 241 -6.82 12.10 -29.07
N ASP A 242 -6.88 11.13 -29.99
CA ASP A 242 -6.44 11.29 -31.38
C ASP A 242 -7.52 10.79 -32.36
N THR A 243 -7.50 11.24 -33.60
CA THR A 243 -8.56 10.99 -34.57
C THR A 243 -8.00 10.65 -35.96
N SER A 244 -8.59 9.63 -36.59
CA SER A 244 -8.34 9.39 -38.01
C SER A 244 -9.51 8.73 -38.72
N THR A 245 -9.86 9.29 -39.88
CA THR A 245 -10.87 8.75 -40.79
C THR A 245 -10.31 7.85 -41.89
N SER A 246 -9.00 7.57 -41.89
CA SER A 246 -8.36 6.69 -42.87
C SER A 246 -8.39 5.24 -42.40
N TYR A 247 -8.84 4.31 -43.25
CA TYR A 247 -8.80 2.87 -42.94
C TYR A 247 -7.40 2.26 -43.08
N ASP A 248 -6.47 2.92 -43.78
CA ASP A 248 -5.12 2.39 -43.95
C ASP A 248 -4.38 2.35 -42.60
N THR A 249 -3.39 1.46 -42.49
CA THR A 249 -2.52 1.34 -41.32
C THR A 249 -1.94 2.69 -40.94
N LYS A 250 -2.03 3.00 -39.65
CA LYS A 250 -1.56 4.23 -39.04
C LYS A 250 -1.31 4.01 -37.56
N THR A 251 -0.59 4.96 -36.99
CA THR A 251 -0.34 5.04 -35.57
C THR A 251 -1.07 6.25 -35.01
N LEU A 252 -1.70 6.09 -33.85
CA LEU A 252 -2.44 7.13 -33.13
C LEU A 252 -1.94 7.15 -31.69
N ASP A 253 -1.83 8.35 -31.12
CA ASP A 253 -1.41 8.52 -29.73
C ASP A 253 -2.63 8.75 -28.84
N PHE A 254 -2.93 7.78 -27.99
CA PHE A 254 -4.05 7.85 -27.06
C PHE A 254 -3.56 7.93 -25.61
N LYS A 255 -4.52 8.04 -24.67
CA LYS A 255 -4.27 8.25 -23.25
C LYS A 255 -3.31 7.23 -22.63
N THR A 256 -3.43 5.97 -23.02
CA THR A 256 -2.61 4.88 -22.49
C THR A 256 -1.27 4.71 -23.20
N GLY A 257 -1.12 5.31 -24.37
CA GLY A 257 0.09 5.24 -25.18
C GLY A 257 -0.22 5.20 -26.66
N THR A 258 0.78 4.79 -27.44
CA THR A 258 0.71 4.71 -28.89
C THR A 258 0.05 3.41 -29.33
N TRP A 259 -0.89 3.48 -30.29
CA TRP A 259 -1.57 2.33 -30.87
C TRP A 259 -1.47 2.31 -32.40
N MET A 260 -1.23 1.13 -32.97
CA MET A 260 -1.37 0.90 -34.41
C MET A 260 -2.80 0.47 -34.74
N LEU A 261 -3.42 1.13 -35.72
CA LEU A 261 -4.75 0.79 -36.23
C LEU A 261 -4.70 0.50 -37.73
N SER A 262 -4.86 -0.77 -38.10
CA SER A 262 -4.97 -1.23 -39.49
C SER A 262 -6.38 -1.69 -39.83
N GLY A 263 -6.99 -1.10 -40.86
CA GLY A 263 -8.33 -1.50 -41.30
C GLY A 263 -9.44 -1.02 -40.39
N GLY A 264 -9.22 0.05 -39.62
CA GLY A 264 -10.22 0.74 -38.81
C GLY A 264 -10.02 2.24 -38.78
N ILE A 265 -10.93 2.97 -38.13
CA ILE A 265 -10.92 4.43 -37.95
C ILE A 265 -11.33 4.78 -36.53
N THR A 266 -11.10 6.01 -36.09
CA THR A 266 -11.89 6.57 -34.99
C THR A 266 -13.17 7.16 -35.58
N ALA A 267 -14.32 6.77 -35.02
CA ALA A 267 -15.62 7.01 -35.63
C ALA A 267 -16.58 7.69 -34.64
N SER A 268 -17.21 8.77 -35.09
CA SER A 268 -18.05 9.64 -34.26
C SER A 268 -19.47 9.81 -34.80
N THR A 269 -19.88 9.01 -35.78
CA THR A 269 -21.22 9.14 -36.38
C THR A 269 -22.28 8.60 -35.42
N SER A 270 -23.54 8.99 -35.60
CA SER A 270 -24.65 8.47 -34.77
C SER A 270 -24.88 6.95 -34.91
N ALA A 271 -24.31 6.34 -35.95
CA ALA A 271 -24.34 4.89 -36.16
C ALA A 271 -23.26 4.17 -35.32
N ASP A 272 -22.23 4.86 -34.84
CA ASP A 272 -21.20 4.24 -34.00
C ASP A 272 -21.67 4.13 -32.57
N LEU A 273 -21.60 2.91 -32.03
CA LEU A 273 -21.71 2.69 -30.60
C LEU A 273 -20.41 3.20 -29.95
N LYS A 274 -20.55 4.02 -28.93
CA LYS A 274 -19.44 4.73 -28.28
C LYS A 274 -19.86 5.27 -26.92
N ASN A 275 -18.89 5.38 -26.02
CA ASN A 275 -18.96 6.09 -24.75
C ASN A 275 -18.08 7.33 -24.85
N GLY A 276 -18.69 8.50 -25.06
CA GLY A 276 -17.95 9.73 -25.33
C GLY A 276 -18.18 10.23 -26.75
N SER A 277 -17.15 10.79 -27.38
CA SER A 277 -17.27 11.48 -28.67
C SER A 277 -16.99 10.56 -29.85
N GLN A 278 -16.18 9.52 -29.66
CA GLN A 278 -15.81 8.56 -30.69
C GLN A 278 -15.58 7.15 -30.12
N SER A 279 -15.37 6.19 -31.01
CA SER A 279 -14.88 4.85 -30.69
C SER A 279 -14.08 4.31 -31.88
N ILE A 280 -13.37 3.19 -31.70
CA ILE A 280 -12.70 2.53 -32.81
C ILE A 280 -13.73 1.75 -33.63
N ARG A 281 -13.87 2.07 -34.91
CA ARG A 281 -14.62 1.24 -35.86
C ARG A 281 -13.67 0.35 -36.63
N LEU A 282 -13.51 -0.89 -36.18
CA LEU A 282 -12.61 -1.88 -36.77
C LEU A 282 -13.32 -2.70 -37.84
N ARG A 283 -12.72 -2.82 -39.03
CA ARG A 283 -13.27 -3.61 -40.15
C ARG A 283 -12.29 -4.67 -40.62
N GLY A 284 -11.20 -4.28 -41.23
CA GLY A 284 -10.28 -5.21 -41.88
C GLY A 284 -10.74 -5.75 -43.24
N SER A 285 -9.80 -6.40 -43.93
CA SER A 285 -9.93 -7.00 -45.25
C SER A 285 -8.91 -8.11 -45.42
N ILE A 286 -9.31 -9.22 -46.06
CA ILE A 286 -8.41 -10.36 -46.32
C ILE A 286 -7.54 -10.18 -47.59
N THR A 287 -7.76 -9.12 -48.37
CA THR A 287 -7.01 -8.85 -49.61
C THR A 287 -6.23 -7.54 -49.58
N ASN A 288 -6.21 -6.84 -48.45
CA ASN A 288 -5.51 -5.55 -48.32
C ASN A 288 -4.63 -5.57 -47.07
N GLU A 289 -3.32 -5.66 -47.30
CA GLU A 289 -2.29 -5.71 -46.25
C GLU A 289 -2.19 -4.42 -45.40
N ASN A 290 -2.70 -3.30 -45.91
CA ASN A 290 -2.78 -2.04 -45.15
C ASN A 290 -4.11 -1.91 -44.39
N ARG A 291 -4.98 -2.91 -44.46
CA ARG A 291 -6.31 -2.90 -43.81
C ARG A 291 -6.62 -4.26 -43.22
N THR A 292 -5.78 -4.77 -42.34
CA THR A 292 -5.89 -6.16 -41.84
C THR A 292 -7.00 -6.35 -40.80
N GLY A 293 -7.45 -5.27 -40.14
CA GLY A 293 -8.47 -5.31 -39.09
C GLY A 293 -7.84 -5.59 -37.73
N ILE A 294 -6.78 -4.86 -37.42
CA ILE A 294 -5.99 -4.98 -36.19
C ILE A 294 -5.96 -3.63 -35.48
N LEU A 295 -6.20 -3.65 -34.17
CA LEU A 295 -5.91 -2.57 -33.23
C LEU A 295 -4.87 -3.11 -32.24
N GLU A 296 -3.68 -2.53 -32.21
CA GLU A 296 -2.51 -3.10 -31.54
C GLU A 296 -1.78 -2.05 -30.71
N MET A 297 -1.35 -2.44 -29.50
CA MET A 297 -0.54 -1.59 -28.63
C MET A 297 0.90 -1.52 -29.12
N GLU A 298 1.49 -0.31 -29.11
CA GLU A 298 2.91 -0.08 -29.38
C GLU A 298 3.72 0.19 -28.09
N PHE A 299 3.16 -0.20 -26.93
CA PHE A 299 3.76 -0.08 -25.60
C PHE A 299 3.50 -1.34 -24.75
N ASP A 300 4.33 -1.54 -23.73
CA ASP A 300 4.22 -2.67 -22.80
C ASP A 300 3.50 -2.28 -21.50
N VAL A 301 2.81 -3.24 -20.91
CA VAL A 301 2.24 -3.20 -19.56
C VAL A 301 2.76 -4.39 -18.76
N GLU A 302 2.77 -4.27 -17.43
CA GLU A 302 3.21 -5.31 -16.49
C GLU A 302 2.11 -5.62 -15.48
N ASN A 303 2.10 -6.82 -14.89
CA ASN A 303 1.20 -7.20 -13.77
C ASN A 303 -0.31 -7.13 -14.07
N VAL A 304 -0.71 -7.09 -15.34
CA VAL A 304 -2.13 -7.10 -15.73
C VAL A 304 -2.75 -8.47 -15.45
N LYS A 305 -3.88 -8.50 -14.76
CA LYS A 305 -4.67 -9.70 -14.41
C LYS A 305 -5.88 -9.92 -15.30
N GLY A 306 -6.35 -8.90 -15.99
CA GLY A 306 -7.49 -9.02 -16.89
C GLY A 306 -7.58 -7.89 -17.90
N ILE A 307 -8.34 -8.14 -18.97
CA ILE A 307 -8.77 -7.14 -19.94
C ILE A 307 -10.28 -7.04 -19.92
N ARG A 308 -10.82 -5.84 -19.79
CA ARG A 308 -12.24 -5.55 -19.99
C ARG A 308 -12.40 -4.71 -21.25
N LEU A 309 -13.36 -5.08 -22.09
CA LEU A 309 -13.56 -4.50 -23.41
C LEU A 309 -15.03 -4.19 -23.63
N SER A 310 -15.32 -2.96 -24.07
CA SER A 310 -16.63 -2.60 -24.60
C SER A 310 -16.63 -2.78 -26.13
N HIS A 311 -17.61 -3.51 -26.64
CA HIS A 311 -17.72 -3.78 -28.06
C HIS A 311 -19.17 -3.78 -28.53
N GLY A 312 -19.37 -3.64 -29.84
CA GLY A 312 -20.70 -3.72 -30.43
C GLY A 312 -20.66 -3.70 -31.95
N ILE A 313 -21.78 -4.08 -32.57
CA ILE A 313 -21.87 -4.13 -34.02
C ILE A 313 -22.08 -2.72 -34.58
N TYR A 314 -21.37 -2.37 -35.66
CA TYR A 314 -21.80 -1.22 -36.47
C TYR A 314 -23.16 -1.58 -37.09
N PRO A 315 -24.19 -0.72 -37.02
CA PRO A 315 -25.59 -1.12 -37.00
C PRO A 315 -25.96 -2.17 -38.04
N ALA A 316 -26.72 -3.18 -37.58
CA ALA A 316 -27.07 -4.38 -38.33
C ALA A 316 -27.67 -4.10 -39.71
N ASN A 317 -28.39 -2.98 -39.88
CA ASN A 317 -28.95 -2.55 -41.16
C ASN A 317 -27.90 -2.12 -42.20
N ALA A 318 -26.65 -1.94 -41.80
CA ALA A 318 -25.50 -1.68 -42.66
C ALA A 318 -24.64 -2.93 -42.89
N GLU A 319 -24.92 -4.03 -42.18
CA GLU A 319 -24.26 -5.34 -42.24
C GLU A 319 -25.24 -6.45 -42.69
N VAL A 320 -26.23 -6.07 -43.52
CA VAL A 320 -27.54 -6.72 -43.80
C VAL A 320 -27.53 -8.17 -44.30
N ASN A 321 -26.37 -8.80 -44.46
CA ASN A 321 -26.23 -10.19 -44.89
C ASN A 321 -25.18 -10.95 -44.09
N ASN A 322 -24.85 -10.47 -42.88
CA ASN A 322 -23.94 -11.18 -42.02
C ASN A 322 -24.64 -12.39 -41.38
N VAL A 323 -24.40 -13.56 -41.95
CA VAL A 323 -24.95 -14.85 -41.49
C VAL A 323 -24.01 -15.59 -40.54
N ASN A 324 -22.77 -15.13 -40.41
CA ASN A 324 -21.76 -15.72 -39.53
C ASN A 324 -21.61 -14.85 -38.27
N PRO A 325 -21.15 -15.44 -37.15
CA PRO A 325 -20.77 -14.66 -35.99
C PRO A 325 -19.77 -13.56 -36.35
N THR A 326 -20.02 -12.35 -35.87
CA THR A 326 -19.02 -11.29 -35.83
C THR A 326 -18.18 -11.50 -34.59
N THR A 327 -16.86 -11.54 -34.74
CA THR A 327 -15.93 -11.86 -33.66
C THR A 327 -14.70 -10.96 -33.66
N VAL A 328 -14.14 -10.78 -32.47
CA VAL A 328 -12.85 -10.12 -32.23
C VAL A 328 -12.02 -11.01 -31.30
N ASP A 329 -10.80 -11.32 -31.73
CA ASP A 329 -9.85 -12.06 -30.90
C ASP A 329 -9.00 -11.07 -30.10
N LEU A 330 -8.86 -11.34 -28.81
CA LEU A 330 -7.82 -10.76 -27.96
C LEU A 330 -6.58 -11.64 -28.05
N GLU A 331 -5.46 -11.04 -28.39
CA GLU A 331 -4.17 -11.70 -28.44
C GLU A 331 -3.15 -10.96 -27.58
N ILE A 332 -2.17 -11.70 -27.05
CA ILE A 332 -1.11 -11.20 -26.18
C ILE A 332 0.25 -11.45 -26.83
N SER A 333 1.12 -10.44 -26.77
CA SER A 333 2.53 -10.54 -27.12
C SER A 333 3.37 -10.49 -25.85
N ARG A 334 4.40 -11.35 -25.78
CA ARG A 334 5.39 -11.40 -24.70
C ARG A 334 6.81 -11.06 -25.19
N ASP A 335 6.93 -10.60 -26.44
CA ASP A 335 8.20 -10.35 -27.12
C ASP A 335 8.23 -9.02 -27.88
N ASN A 336 7.57 -8.00 -27.31
CA ASN A 336 7.48 -6.64 -27.86
C ASN A 336 6.81 -6.56 -29.26
N GLY A 337 5.81 -7.39 -29.51
CA GLY A 337 4.97 -7.37 -30.70
C GLY A 337 5.50 -8.22 -31.86
N ASN A 338 6.54 -9.04 -31.65
CA ASN A 338 7.07 -9.90 -32.71
C ASN A 338 6.17 -11.10 -32.96
N THR A 339 5.61 -11.69 -31.90
CA THR A 339 4.64 -12.79 -31.96
C THR A 339 3.47 -12.56 -31.02
N TYR A 340 2.32 -13.11 -31.40
CA TYR A 340 1.08 -12.97 -30.64
C TYR A 340 0.44 -14.35 -30.43
N GLU A 341 -0.04 -14.56 -29.22
CA GLU A 341 -0.75 -15.76 -28.78
C GLU A 341 -2.22 -15.43 -28.51
N PHE A 342 -3.12 -16.32 -28.89
CA PHE A 342 -4.56 -16.17 -28.63
C PHE A 342 -4.86 -16.23 -27.12
N VAL A 343 -5.69 -15.30 -26.63
CA VAL A 343 -6.17 -15.27 -25.24
C VAL A 343 -7.64 -15.65 -25.18
N SER A 344 -8.49 -14.92 -25.90
CA SER A 344 -9.95 -15.08 -25.87
C SER A 344 -10.59 -14.52 -27.14
N MET A 345 -11.85 -14.89 -27.37
CA MET A 345 -12.66 -14.41 -28.48
C MET A 345 -13.94 -13.79 -27.94
N PHE A 346 -14.20 -12.54 -28.33
CA PHE A 346 -15.46 -11.86 -28.08
C PHE A 346 -16.42 -12.12 -29.26
N THR A 347 -17.64 -12.51 -28.96
CA THR A 347 -18.71 -12.65 -29.98
C THR A 347 -19.61 -11.44 -29.90
N ILE A 348 -19.69 -10.68 -30.99
CA ILE A 348 -20.45 -9.43 -31.03
C ILE A 348 -21.94 -9.75 -31.22
N ASP A 349 -22.80 -9.25 -30.33
CA ASP A 349 -24.24 -9.34 -30.53
C ASP A 349 -24.66 -8.41 -31.67
N VAL A 350 -24.97 -9.02 -32.81
CA VAL A 350 -25.39 -8.32 -34.03
C VAL A 350 -26.77 -7.66 -33.91
N ASN A 351 -27.51 -7.87 -32.82
CA ASN A 351 -28.81 -7.24 -32.58
C ASN A 351 -28.74 -6.12 -31.52
N SER A 352 -27.62 -5.96 -30.82
CA SER A 352 -27.47 -4.93 -29.81
C SER A 352 -27.39 -3.53 -30.44
N ASP A 353 -28.05 -2.55 -29.81
CA ASP A 353 -27.96 -1.13 -30.11
C ASP A 353 -27.13 -0.35 -29.07
N MET A 354 -26.49 -1.07 -28.15
CA MET A 354 -25.57 -0.53 -27.14
C MET A 354 -24.26 -1.31 -27.13
N LEU A 355 -23.20 -0.70 -26.58
CA LEU A 355 -21.97 -1.41 -26.27
C LEU A 355 -22.24 -2.48 -25.20
N ILE A 356 -21.69 -3.66 -25.40
CA ILE A 356 -21.62 -4.74 -24.42
C ILE A 356 -20.21 -4.75 -23.86
N THR A 357 -20.09 -4.79 -22.53
CA THR A 357 -18.81 -4.85 -21.85
C THR A 357 -18.57 -6.26 -21.30
N GLU A 358 -17.46 -6.86 -21.68
CA GLU A 358 -17.04 -8.19 -21.22
C GLU A 358 -15.63 -8.13 -20.62
N GLU A 359 -15.35 -9.00 -19.65
CA GLU A 359 -14.06 -9.10 -18.97
C GLU A 359 -13.45 -10.49 -19.18
N VAL A 360 -12.15 -10.53 -19.46
CA VAL A 360 -11.38 -11.73 -19.71
C VAL A 360 -10.16 -11.73 -18.77
N PRO A 361 -9.98 -12.76 -17.93
CA PRO A 361 -8.77 -12.88 -17.13
C PRO A 361 -7.57 -13.19 -18.04
N VAL A 362 -6.41 -12.64 -17.72
CA VAL A 362 -5.14 -12.91 -18.39
C VAL A 362 -4.11 -13.43 -17.39
N GLN A 363 -3.19 -14.26 -17.87
CA GLN A 363 -2.11 -14.80 -17.03
C GLN A 363 -0.82 -14.10 -17.39
N VAL A 364 -0.35 -13.21 -16.53
CA VAL A 364 0.91 -12.45 -16.68
C VAL A 364 1.70 -12.63 -15.40
N GLU A 365 2.94 -13.06 -15.52
CA GLU A 365 3.81 -13.25 -14.35
C GLU A 365 4.24 -11.88 -13.78
N THR A 366 4.55 -11.84 -12.47
CA THR A 366 4.97 -10.59 -11.83
C THR A 366 6.21 -10.00 -12.52
N GLY A 367 6.10 -8.75 -12.96
CA GLY A 367 7.16 -8.02 -13.69
C GLY A 367 7.35 -8.44 -15.15
N GLU A 368 6.51 -9.33 -15.69
CA GLU A 368 6.52 -9.67 -17.11
C GLU A 368 5.89 -8.55 -17.94
N LYS A 369 6.59 -8.15 -19.00
CA LYS A 369 6.14 -7.14 -19.96
C LYS A 369 5.34 -7.79 -21.08
N VAL A 370 4.12 -7.30 -21.28
CA VAL A 370 3.21 -7.81 -22.32
C VAL A 370 2.55 -6.67 -23.09
N ARG A 371 2.10 -6.97 -24.30
CA ARG A 371 1.25 -6.09 -25.13
C ARG A 371 0.03 -6.85 -25.59
N PHE A 372 -1.06 -6.16 -25.87
CA PHE A 372 -2.27 -6.76 -26.41
C PHE A 372 -2.59 -6.20 -27.79
N ARG A 373 -3.30 -7.01 -28.57
CA ARG A 373 -3.99 -6.55 -29.76
C ARG A 373 -5.37 -7.18 -29.89
N LEU A 374 -6.22 -6.47 -30.60
CA LEU A 374 -7.53 -6.94 -31.03
C LEU A 374 -7.49 -7.21 -32.52
N VAL A 375 -7.90 -8.41 -32.92
CA VAL A 375 -7.98 -8.84 -34.31
C VAL A 375 -9.44 -9.06 -34.65
N ASN A 376 -9.98 -8.34 -35.63
CA ASN A 376 -11.30 -8.67 -36.17
C ASN A 376 -11.19 -10.04 -36.86
N SER A 377 -11.64 -11.10 -36.19
CA SER A 377 -11.53 -12.49 -36.62
C SER A 377 -12.76 -12.98 -37.39
N SER A 378 -13.72 -12.08 -37.62
CA SER A 378 -14.95 -12.37 -38.34
C SER A 378 -14.69 -12.92 -39.75
N THR A 379 -15.60 -13.78 -40.20
CA THR A 379 -15.61 -14.22 -41.60
C THR A 379 -15.90 -13.03 -42.53
N PRO A 380 -15.11 -12.80 -43.60
CA PRO A 380 -15.35 -11.68 -44.50
C PRO A 380 -16.60 -11.89 -45.35
N PHE A 381 -17.21 -10.79 -45.78
CA PHE A 381 -18.22 -10.81 -46.83
C PHE A 381 -17.62 -11.17 -48.19
N GLY A 382 -18.48 -11.39 -49.19
CA GLY A 382 -18.05 -11.65 -50.58
C GLY A 382 -17.24 -10.51 -51.22
N ASN A 383 -17.17 -9.34 -50.60
CA ASN A 383 -16.32 -8.22 -51.02
C ASN A 383 -14.94 -8.19 -50.31
N ASN A 384 -14.58 -9.25 -49.60
CA ASN A 384 -13.34 -9.43 -48.85
C ASN A 384 -13.16 -8.50 -47.63
N ASN A 385 -14.12 -7.64 -47.30
CA ASN A 385 -14.12 -6.90 -46.03
C ASN A 385 -14.81 -7.73 -44.95
N LYS A 386 -14.37 -7.60 -43.71
CA LYS A 386 -15.08 -8.17 -42.56
C LYS A 386 -16.16 -7.20 -42.05
N PRO A 387 -17.13 -7.66 -41.25
CA PRO A 387 -18.08 -6.79 -40.55
C PRO A 387 -17.39 -5.69 -39.76
N ARG A 388 -18.04 -4.52 -39.67
CA ARG A 388 -17.55 -3.39 -38.87
C ARG A 388 -17.98 -3.55 -37.40
N ILE A 389 -17.03 -3.34 -36.50
CA ILE A 389 -17.19 -3.52 -35.06
C ILE A 389 -16.80 -2.22 -34.38
N SER A 390 -17.65 -1.70 -33.51
CA SER A 390 -17.33 -0.63 -32.57
C SER A 390 -16.58 -1.22 -31.39
N ILE A 391 -15.45 -0.63 -31.05
CA ILE A 391 -14.56 -1.02 -29.94
C ILE A 391 -14.30 0.23 -29.11
N ASP A 392 -14.47 0.13 -27.81
CA ASP A 392 -14.34 1.24 -26.88
C ASP A 392 -13.91 0.75 -25.49
N ASP A 393 -13.48 1.67 -24.63
CA ASP A 393 -13.14 1.43 -23.22
C ASP A 393 -12.25 0.19 -22.98
N PHE A 394 -11.11 0.09 -23.68
CA PHE A 394 -10.14 -0.99 -23.45
C PHE A 394 -9.47 -0.80 -22.09
N THR A 395 -9.79 -1.66 -21.13
CA THR A 395 -9.38 -1.51 -19.74
C THR A 395 -8.42 -2.63 -19.31
N PHE A 396 -7.26 -2.24 -18.81
CA PHE A 396 -6.32 -3.11 -18.10
C PHE A 396 -6.75 -3.23 -16.64
N ILE A 397 -6.80 -4.45 -16.10
CA ILE A 397 -7.15 -4.75 -14.69
C ILE A 397 -5.89 -5.28 -13.99
N TYR A 398 -5.58 -4.80 -12.79
CA TYR A 398 -4.32 -5.04 -12.07
C TYR A 398 -4.42 -5.82 -10.76
#